data_AF-A0A7R6V5I0-F1
#
_entry.id   AF-A0A7R6V5I0-F1
#
_cell.length_a   1.000
_cell.length_b   1.000
_cell.length_c   1.000
_cell.angle_alpha   90.00
_cell.angle_beta   90.00
_cell.angle_gamma   90.00
#
_symmetry.space_group_name_H-M   'P 1'
#
loop_
_entity.id
_entity.type
_entity.pdbx_description
1 polymer ?
#
loop_
_entity_poly.entity_id
_entity_poly.type
_entity_poly.pdbx_seq_one_letter_code
_entity_poly.pdbx_strand_id
1 'polypeptide(L)'
;MRYKLLLGLLPLLFLGCESRVYKKIYAYPSIPITCLKLKASNPIVAYALQKRIDFQNSCPFILKTTSHFVATCSSAKAKALGSDFDGFLRLELFENNKLLYRDQVDFKGCITQKIVDTLLQSLQKDMKLSIDIRYNPKK
;
A
#
# COMPACT_ATOMS: atom_id res chain seq x y z
N MET A 1 11.00 51.15 17.54
CA MET A 1 11.30 50.46 16.26
C MET A 1 11.37 48.95 16.49
N ARG A 2 10.66 48.19 15.66
CA ARG A 2 11.11 46.90 15.07
C ARG A 2 11.33 45.67 15.98
N TYR A 3 10.26 44.96 16.36
CA TYR A 3 10.30 43.50 16.57
C TYR A 3 8.89 42.89 16.66
N LYS A 4 8.06 43.04 15.61
CA LYS A 4 6.73 42.38 15.55
C LYS A 4 6.49 41.61 14.25
N LEU A 5 7.53 41.10 13.61
CA LEU A 5 7.41 40.55 12.25
C LEU A 5 8.27 39.31 11.98
N LEU A 6 8.49 38.46 12.98
CA LEU A 6 9.33 37.26 12.82
C LEU A 6 8.75 35.96 13.41
N LEU A 7 7.47 35.94 13.82
CA LEU A 7 6.84 34.77 14.44
C LEU A 7 5.67 34.17 13.61
N GLY A 8 5.65 34.43 12.29
CA GLY A 8 4.58 33.96 11.40
C GLY A 8 4.98 32.87 10.40
N LEU A 9 6.26 32.47 10.36
CA LEU A 9 6.81 31.65 9.27
C LEU A 9 7.24 30.23 9.70
N LEU A 10 6.74 29.72 10.82
CA LEU A 10 7.07 28.38 11.32
C LEU A 10 6.06 27.24 11.02
N PRO A 11 4.79 27.46 10.60
CA PRO A 11 3.89 26.32 10.38
C PRO A 11 4.04 25.64 9.00
N LEU A 12 4.91 26.14 8.10
CA LEU A 12 5.08 25.60 6.75
C LEU A 12 6.05 24.41 6.64
N LEU A 13 6.71 24.01 7.73
CA LEU A 13 7.75 22.97 7.71
C LEU A 13 7.24 21.53 7.97
N PHE A 14 5.93 21.33 8.16
CA PHE A 14 5.36 20.00 8.45
C PHE A 14 4.41 19.45 7.37
N LEU A 15 4.53 19.92 6.13
CA LEU A 15 3.94 19.20 4.99
C LEU A 15 4.76 17.92 4.76
N GLY A 16 4.47 16.90 5.57
CA GLY A 16 5.06 15.57 5.45
C GLY A 16 4.83 15.01 4.05
N CYS A 17 5.90 14.52 3.43
CA CYS A 17 5.85 13.88 2.12
C CYS A 17 5.01 12.60 2.23
N GLU A 18 3.87 12.54 1.55
CA GLU A 18 3.12 11.29 1.40
C GLU A 18 3.92 10.28 0.58
N SER A 19 3.99 9.04 1.04
CA SER A 19 4.63 7.96 0.31
C SER A 19 3.95 7.80 -1.06
N ARG A 20 4.73 7.97 -2.14
CA ARG A 20 4.20 7.92 -3.50
C ARG A 20 3.72 6.51 -3.83
N VAL A 21 2.45 6.37 -4.20
CA VAL A 21 1.90 5.13 -4.74
C VAL A 21 2.12 5.09 -6.24
N TYR A 22 2.91 4.13 -6.72
CA TYR A 22 3.13 3.88 -8.14
C TYR A 22 2.05 2.94 -8.67
N LYS A 23 1.19 3.41 -9.57
CA LYS A 23 0.03 2.66 -10.03
C LYS A 23 -0.18 2.66 -11.53
N LYS A 24 -0.85 1.63 -12.03
CA LYS A 24 -1.22 1.48 -13.44
C LYS A 24 -2.52 0.68 -13.57
N ILE A 25 -3.48 1.26 -14.28
CA ILE A 25 -4.72 0.59 -14.71
C ILE A 25 -4.47 0.03 -16.12
N TYR A 26 -4.67 -1.27 -16.29
CA TYR A 26 -4.53 -1.97 -17.58
C TYR A 26 -5.88 -2.23 -18.23
N ALA A 27 -6.90 -2.51 -17.42
CA ALA A 27 -8.27 -2.70 -17.86
C ALA A 27 -9.23 -2.50 -16.68
N TYR A 28 -10.50 -2.25 -17.00
CA TYR A 28 -11.58 -2.25 -16.02
C TYR A 28 -12.20 -3.65 -15.93
N PRO A 29 -12.79 -4.02 -14.78
CA PRO A 29 -13.36 -5.33 -14.57
C PRO A 29 -14.59 -5.51 -15.46
N SER A 30 -14.81 -6.74 -15.95
CA SER A 30 -15.97 -7.07 -16.80
C SER A 30 -17.28 -7.16 -16.01
N ILE A 31 -17.19 -7.46 -14.72
CA ILE A 31 -18.30 -7.52 -13.76
C ILE A 31 -17.95 -6.73 -12.48
N PRO A 32 -18.93 -6.32 -11.66
CA PRO A 32 -18.63 -5.67 -10.39
C PRO A 32 -17.76 -6.54 -9.47
N ILE A 33 -16.76 -5.92 -8.83
CA ILE A 33 -15.84 -6.63 -7.91
C ILE A 33 -16.49 -6.74 -6.53
N THR A 34 -17.16 -7.86 -6.28
CA THR A 34 -17.90 -8.18 -5.04
C THR A 34 -17.20 -9.18 -4.14
N CYS A 35 -16.09 -9.77 -4.59
CA CYS A 35 -15.24 -10.67 -3.82
C CYS A 35 -13.78 -10.51 -4.24
N LEU A 36 -12.86 -11.02 -3.43
CA LEU A 36 -11.45 -11.20 -3.80
C LEU A 36 -10.94 -12.55 -3.30
N LYS A 37 -10.07 -13.17 -4.10
CA LYS A 37 -9.21 -14.28 -3.69
C LYS A 37 -7.80 -13.75 -3.41
N LEU A 38 -7.21 -14.10 -2.27
CA LEU A 38 -5.85 -13.70 -1.95
C LEU A 38 -4.82 -14.67 -2.54
N LYS A 39 -3.78 -14.13 -3.18
CA LYS A 39 -2.57 -14.86 -3.54
C LYS A 39 -1.34 -14.13 -3.03
N ALA A 40 -0.92 -14.46 -1.81
CA ALA A 40 0.22 -13.83 -1.15
C ALA A 40 1.31 -14.85 -0.81
N SER A 41 2.56 -14.54 -1.15
CA SER A 41 3.73 -15.34 -0.75
C SER A 41 4.28 -14.94 0.62
N ASN A 42 4.05 -13.70 1.05
CA ASN A 42 4.51 -13.19 2.33
C ASN A 42 3.40 -13.31 3.39
N PRO A 43 3.59 -14.11 4.46
CA PRO A 43 2.56 -14.36 5.46
C PRO A 43 2.19 -13.11 6.27
N ILE A 44 3.13 -12.18 6.49
CA ILE A 44 2.87 -10.92 7.23
C ILE A 44 1.92 -10.05 6.41
N VAL A 45 2.17 -9.93 5.10
CA VAL A 45 1.30 -9.18 4.18
C VAL A 45 -0.06 -9.86 4.08
N ALA A 46 -0.09 -11.19 3.96
CA ALA A 46 -1.34 -11.94 3.91
C ALA A 46 -2.22 -11.68 5.13
N TYR A 47 -1.63 -11.76 6.33
CA TYR A 47 -2.31 -11.48 7.58
C TYR A 47 -2.81 -10.03 7.68
N ALA A 48 -1.97 -9.06 7.27
CA ALA A 48 -2.35 -7.65 7.27
C ALA A 48 -3.52 -7.33 6.33
N LEU A 49 -3.60 -8.02 5.18
CA LEU A 49 -4.73 -7.92 4.25
C LEU A 49 -5.99 -8.59 4.78
N GLN A 50 -5.86 -9.78 5.38
CA GLN A 50 -7.00 -10.53 5.94
C GLN A 50 -7.71 -9.79 7.08
N LYS A 51 -6.98 -8.95 7.83
CA LYS A 51 -7.61 -8.03 8.80
C LYS A 51 -8.59 -7.05 8.17
N ARG A 52 -8.38 -6.69 6.89
CA ARG A 52 -9.13 -5.65 6.19
C ARG A 52 -10.24 -6.21 5.32
N ILE A 53 -10.01 -7.39 4.73
CA ILE A 53 -10.89 -7.96 3.70
C ILE A 53 -11.13 -9.44 4.02
N ASP A 54 -12.40 -9.86 3.90
CA ASP A 54 -12.78 -11.27 3.97
C ASP A 54 -12.60 -11.92 2.59
N PHE A 55 -11.49 -12.63 2.42
CA PHE A 55 -11.16 -13.28 1.14
C PHE A 55 -11.93 -14.59 0.93
N GLN A 56 -12.31 -14.85 -0.32
CA GLN A 56 -13.06 -16.03 -0.72
C GLN A 56 -12.23 -16.90 -1.68
N ASN A 57 -12.28 -18.22 -1.49
CA ASN A 57 -11.53 -19.17 -2.33
C ASN A 57 -12.12 -19.29 -3.75
N SER A 58 -13.43 -19.12 -3.88
CA SER A 58 -14.18 -19.16 -5.14
C SER A 58 -14.53 -17.74 -5.60
N CYS A 59 -13.55 -17.04 -6.15
CA CYS A 59 -13.73 -15.70 -6.68
C CYS A 59 -12.94 -15.51 -7.98
N PRO A 60 -13.54 -14.92 -9.04
CA PRO A 60 -12.84 -14.67 -10.32
C PRO A 60 -11.77 -13.58 -10.19
N PHE A 61 -11.89 -12.72 -9.18
CA PHE A 61 -10.93 -11.66 -8.89
C PHE A 61 -9.84 -12.14 -7.94
N ILE A 62 -8.59 -12.00 -8.35
CA ILE A 62 -7.43 -12.43 -7.56
C ILE A 62 -6.61 -11.18 -7.20
N LEU A 63 -6.46 -10.93 -5.90
CA LEU A 63 -5.51 -9.97 -5.37
C LEU A 63 -4.18 -10.70 -5.10
N LYS A 64 -3.21 -10.50 -5.99
CA LYS A 64 -1.87 -11.05 -5.86
C LYS A 64 -0.96 -10.03 -5.19
N THR A 65 -0.12 -10.48 -4.27
CA THR A 65 0.88 -9.63 -3.61
C THR A 65 2.28 -10.02 -4.05
N THR A 66 3.13 -9.02 -4.30
CA THR A 66 4.58 -9.22 -4.44
C THR A 66 5.28 -8.30 -3.45
N SER A 67 6.16 -8.86 -2.63
CA SER A 67 7.02 -8.07 -1.73
C SER A 67 8.48 -8.46 -1.93
N HIS A 68 9.35 -7.46 -1.99
CA HIS A 68 10.80 -7.66 -2.01
C HIS A 68 11.42 -6.88 -0.86
N PHE A 69 12.38 -7.49 -0.16
CA PHE A 69 13.19 -6.86 0.88
C PHE A 69 14.65 -6.93 0.46
N VAL A 70 15.30 -5.77 0.34
CA VAL A 70 16.72 -5.67 -0.02
C VAL A 70 17.61 -5.86 1.22
N ALA A 71 17.11 -5.53 2.41
CA ALA A 71 17.83 -5.70 3.66
C ALA A 71 16.99 -6.48 4.68
N THR A 72 17.52 -7.60 5.17
CA THR A 72 17.11 -8.12 6.49
C THR A 72 17.25 -6.96 7.48
N CYS A 73 16.17 -6.61 8.20
CA CYS A 73 16.06 -5.46 9.11
C CYS A 73 17.08 -5.42 10.29
N SER A 74 18.14 -6.24 10.25
CA SER A 74 19.16 -6.43 11.28
C SER A 74 20.57 -5.97 10.89
N SER A 75 20.88 -5.73 9.60
CA SER A 75 22.28 -5.46 9.24
C SER A 75 22.69 -4.00 9.51
N ALA A 76 23.82 -3.81 10.21
CA ALA A 76 24.41 -2.50 10.47
C ALA A 76 24.72 -1.73 9.16
N LYS A 77 24.98 -2.46 8.07
CA LYS A 77 25.25 -1.93 6.73
C LYS A 77 24.04 -1.21 6.12
N ALA A 78 22.82 -1.70 6.32
CA ALA A 78 21.58 -1.04 5.87
C ALA A 78 21.33 0.28 6.64
N LYS A 79 21.70 0.33 7.92
CA LYS A 79 21.60 1.53 8.76
C LYS A 79 22.69 2.57 8.43
N ALA A 80 23.88 2.13 8.04
CA ALA A 80 25.04 3.00 7.82
C ALA A 80 25.09 3.64 6.42
N LEU A 81 24.49 3.01 5.39
CA LEU A 81 24.59 3.48 4.00
C LEU A 81 23.46 4.41 3.55
N GLY A 82 22.50 4.74 4.43
CA GLY A 82 21.48 5.74 4.12
C GLY A 82 20.63 5.41 2.88
N SER A 83 20.31 4.13 2.64
CA SER A 83 19.41 3.81 1.53
C SER A 83 18.01 4.38 1.80
N ASP A 84 17.45 5.10 0.83
CA ASP A 84 16.06 5.59 0.87
C ASP A 84 15.04 4.49 0.53
N PHE A 85 15.51 3.24 0.41
CA PHE A 85 14.74 2.09 -0.04
C PHE A 85 15.19 0.80 0.66
N ASP A 86 14.30 0.20 1.45
CA ASP A 86 14.53 -1.13 2.04
C ASP A 86 13.74 -2.24 1.33
N GLY A 87 12.67 -1.87 0.63
CA GLY A 87 11.85 -2.82 -0.12
C GLY A 87 10.62 -2.20 -0.75
N PHE A 88 9.83 -3.03 -1.42
CA PHE A 88 8.54 -2.62 -1.98
C PHE A 88 7.45 -3.63 -1.64
N LEU A 89 6.23 -3.12 -1.54
CA LEU A 89 5.00 -3.92 -1.54
C LEU A 89 4.18 -3.53 -2.75
N ARG A 90 3.77 -4.53 -3.53
CA ARG A 90 2.95 -4.38 -4.74
C ARG A 90 1.70 -5.22 -4.64
N LEU A 91 0.54 -4.64 -4.95
CA LEU A 91 -0.68 -5.39 -5.21
C LEU A 91 -0.98 -5.41 -6.70
N GLU A 92 -1.47 -6.56 -7.16
CA GLU A 92 -1.90 -6.77 -8.54
C GLU A 92 -3.30 -7.39 -8.50
N LEU A 93 -4.27 -6.73 -9.13
CA LEU A 93 -5.63 -7.25 -9.28
C LEU A 93 -5.75 -7.93 -10.63
N PHE A 94 -6.19 -9.18 -10.61
CA PHE A 94 -6.50 -9.96 -11.80
C PHE A 94 -7.98 -10.32 -11.83
N GLU A 95 -8.52 -10.49 -13.04
CA GLU A 95 -9.80 -11.13 -13.32
C GLU A 95 -9.55 -12.25 -14.32
N ASN A 96 -9.84 -13.50 -13.97
CA ASN A 96 -9.62 -14.65 -14.86
C ASN A 96 -8.22 -14.68 -15.51
N ASN A 97 -7.18 -14.46 -14.71
CA ASN A 97 -5.76 -14.34 -15.11
C ASN A 97 -5.39 -13.12 -15.97
N LYS A 98 -6.32 -12.23 -16.30
CA LYS A 98 -6.03 -10.94 -16.94
C LYS A 98 -5.68 -9.90 -15.89
N LEU A 99 -4.52 -9.25 -16.01
CA LEU A 99 -4.13 -8.16 -15.12
C LEU A 99 -5.01 -6.93 -15.39
N LEU A 100 -5.73 -6.48 -14.37
CA LEU A 100 -6.57 -5.28 -14.42
C LEU A 100 -5.84 -4.07 -13.86
N TYR A 101 -5.16 -4.25 -12.73
CA TYR A 101 -4.59 -3.15 -11.95
C TYR A 101 -3.31 -3.55 -11.25
N ARG A 102 -2.42 -2.58 -11.07
CA ARG A 102 -1.23 -2.69 -10.23
C ARG A 102 -1.07 -1.41 -9.43
N ASP A 103 -0.77 -1.54 -8.15
CA ASP A 103 -0.18 -0.49 -7.32
C ASP A 103 1.06 -0.99 -6.57
N GLN A 104 1.92 -0.05 -6.16
CA GLN A 104 3.13 -0.35 -5.44
C GLN A 104 3.52 0.84 -4.57
N VAL A 105 4.01 0.54 -3.37
CA VAL A 105 4.67 1.50 -2.49
C VAL A 105 6.05 0.95 -2.16
N ASP A 106 7.02 1.82 -2.33
CA ASP A 106 8.38 1.62 -1.86
C ASP A 106 8.44 2.07 -0.40
N PHE A 107 9.13 1.31 0.45
CA PHE A 107 9.19 1.58 1.88
C PHE A 107 10.60 1.47 2.44
N LYS A 108 10.78 2.13 3.57
CA LYS A 108 11.95 2.02 4.45
C LYS A 108 11.53 1.32 5.75
N GLY A 109 12.37 0.42 6.25
CA GLY A 109 12.12 -0.42 7.41
C GLY A 109 11.19 -1.60 7.10
N CYS A 110 10.25 -1.86 8.02
CA CYS A 110 9.35 -2.99 7.94
C CYS A 110 8.04 -2.65 7.22
N ILE A 111 7.40 -3.66 6.62
CA ILE A 111 6.01 -3.53 6.17
C ILE A 111 5.12 -3.23 7.39
N THR A 112 4.35 -2.14 7.30
CA THR A 112 3.39 -1.73 8.33
C THR A 112 1.98 -1.83 7.79
N GLN A 113 0.99 -1.89 8.70
CA GLN A 113 -0.42 -1.85 8.30
C GLN A 113 -0.75 -0.57 7.50
N LYS A 114 -0.08 0.55 7.79
CA LYS A 114 -0.27 1.80 7.03
C LYS A 114 0.04 1.61 5.54
N ILE A 115 1.13 0.91 5.20
CA ILE A 115 1.51 0.67 3.80
C ILE A 115 0.44 -0.17 3.10
N VAL A 116 -0.06 -1.22 3.77
CA VAL A 116 -1.14 -2.07 3.25
C VAL A 116 -2.42 -1.25 3.05
N ASP A 117 -2.81 -0.44 4.03
CA ASP A 117 -4.00 0.40 3.95
C ASP A 117 -3.88 1.44 2.84
N THR A 118 -2.71 2.04 2.64
CA THR A 118 -2.45 2.98 1.53
C THR A 118 -2.67 2.32 0.16
N LEU A 119 -2.18 1.10 -0.04
CA LEU A 119 -2.40 0.36 -1.28
C LEU A 119 -3.87 -0.04 -1.44
N LEU A 120 -4.52 -0.56 -0.38
CA LEU A 120 -5.94 -0.90 -0.43
C LEU A 120 -6.83 0.30 -0.75
N GLN A 121 -6.53 1.48 -0.21
CA GLN A 121 -7.24 2.71 -0.53
C GLN A 121 -7.05 3.10 -2.00
N SER A 122 -5.83 2.98 -2.53
CA SER A 122 -5.54 3.23 -3.94
C SER A 122 -6.33 2.29 -4.85
N LEU A 123 -6.28 0.99 -4.56
CA LEU A 123 -7.03 -0.04 -5.27
C LEU A 123 -8.54 0.21 -5.20
N GLN A 124 -9.09 0.48 -4.01
CA GLN A 124 -10.51 0.71 -3.79
C GLN A 124 -11.01 1.93 -4.58
N LYS A 125 -10.24 3.03 -4.54
CA LYS A 125 -10.55 4.25 -5.26
C LYS A 125 -10.56 4.05 -6.77
N ASP A 126 -9.54 3.38 -7.32
CA ASP A 126 -9.37 3.28 -8.77
C ASP A 126 -10.25 2.19 -9.38
N MET A 127 -10.45 1.07 -8.66
CA MET A 127 -11.18 -0.10 -9.18
C MET A 127 -12.63 -0.19 -8.71
N LYS A 128 -13.10 0.79 -7.91
CA LYS A 128 -14.49 0.86 -7.41
C LYS A 128 -14.97 -0.44 -6.78
N LEU A 129 -14.14 -0.99 -5.88
CA LEU A 129 -14.45 -2.25 -5.20
C LEU A 129 -15.78 -2.16 -4.45
N SER A 130 -16.65 -3.14 -4.64
CA SER A 130 -17.96 -3.26 -3.98
C SER A 130 -17.89 -4.26 -2.81
N ILE A 131 -16.74 -4.30 -2.13
CA ILE A 131 -16.49 -5.15 -0.96
C ILE A 131 -16.32 -4.27 0.28
N ASP A 132 -16.62 -4.84 1.45
CA ASP A 132 -16.30 -4.19 2.71
C ASP A 132 -14.78 -4.22 2.95
N ILE A 133 -14.21 -3.05 3.26
CA ILE A 133 -12.81 -2.90 3.64
C ILE A 133 -12.78 -2.23 5.00
N ARG A 134 -12.40 -3.00 6.02
CA ARG A 134 -12.41 -2.57 7.42
C ARG A 134 -11.22 -1.67 7.73
N TYR A 135 -11.30 -0.36 7.56
CA TYR A 135 -10.27 0.57 8.04
C TYR A 135 -10.41 0.80 9.55
N ASN A 136 -9.28 0.91 10.27
CA ASN A 136 -9.32 1.24 11.70
C ASN A 136 -9.33 2.77 11.82
N PRO A 137 -10.37 3.40 12.40
CA PRO A 137 -10.51 4.86 12.45
C PRO A 137 -9.52 5.58 13.38
N LYS A 138 -8.45 4.93 13.87
CA LYS A 138 -7.52 5.52 14.83
C LYS A 138 -6.16 5.82 14.21
N LYS A 139 -5.98 7.08 13.82
CA LYS A 139 -4.74 7.83 14.00
C LYS A 139 -5.08 9.23 14.50
#